data_AF-A0A149PF20-F1
#
_entry.id   AF-A0A149PF20-F1
#
_cell.length_a   1.000
_cell.length_b   1.000
_cell.length_c   1.000
_cell.angle_alpha   90.00
_cell.angle_beta   90.00
_cell.angle_gamma   90.00
#
_symmetry.space_group_name_H-M   'P 1'
#
loop_
_entity.id
_entity.type
_entity.pdbx_description
1 polymer ?
#
loop_
_entity_poly.entity_id
_entity_poly.type
_entity_poly.pdbx_seq_one_letter_code
_entity_poly.pdbx_strand_id
1 'polypeptide(L)'
;MCAASALTTGLAYGEPEPSALVDQQHCMFCHTRDAPFLAPSFQQIAERYRNSPDAQAMLEHKLRLGGKAHWGDTPMPPAAERGGPLSAEDAHTLVLWVLSQ
;
A
#
# COMPACT_ATOMS: atom_id res chain seq x y z
N MET A 1 36.99 -26.11 20.64
CA MET A 1 36.18 -24.88 20.67
C MET A 1 35.33 -24.87 19.42
N CYS A 2 34.05 -25.24 19.50
CA CYS A 2 33.15 -25.23 18.35
C CYS A 2 32.33 -23.94 18.41
N ALA A 3 32.64 -23.00 17.53
CA ALA A 3 31.80 -21.83 17.32
C ALA A 3 30.62 -22.25 16.43
N ALA A 4 29.43 -22.33 17.01
CA ALA A 4 28.19 -22.46 16.27
C ALA A 4 27.71 -21.05 15.90
N SER A 5 27.93 -20.65 14.65
CA SER A 5 27.31 -19.45 14.08
C SER A 5 25.87 -19.76 13.69
N ALA A 6 24.92 -19.17 14.41
CA ALA A 6 23.51 -19.20 14.03
C ALA A 6 23.27 -18.22 12.87
N LEU A 7 22.88 -18.74 11.71
CA LEU A 7 22.33 -17.92 10.63
C LEU A 7 20.89 -17.54 11.01
N THR A 8 20.64 -16.26 11.28
CA THR A 8 19.29 -15.71 11.31
C THR A 8 18.80 -15.58 9.87
N THR A 9 18.07 -16.57 9.38
CA THR A 9 17.21 -16.42 8.20
C THR A 9 16.14 -15.39 8.52
N GLY A 10 16.34 -14.15 8.07
CA GLY A 10 15.31 -13.13 8.06
C GLY A 10 14.19 -13.58 7.13
N LEU A 11 13.11 -14.10 7.70
CA LEU A 11 11.83 -14.14 7.00
C LEU A 11 11.46 -12.68 6.74
N ALA A 12 11.44 -12.28 5.47
CA ALA A 12 10.84 -11.04 5.04
C ALA A 12 9.32 -11.15 5.30
N TYR A 13 8.92 -10.96 6.55
CA TYR A 13 7.54 -10.60 6.86
C TYR A 13 7.35 -9.21 6.26
N GLY A 14 6.47 -9.10 5.26
CA GLY A 14 5.98 -7.81 4.79
C GLY A 14 5.50 -6.99 5.99
N GLU A 15 5.53 -5.66 5.85
CA GLU A 15 5.11 -4.75 6.92
C GLU A 15 3.75 -5.21 7.49
N PRO A 16 3.57 -5.23 8.83
CA PRO A 16 2.27 -5.55 9.40
C PRO A 16 1.22 -4.56 8.88
N GLU A 17 -0.01 -5.04 8.66
CA GLU A 17 -1.09 -4.16 8.21
C GLU A 17 -1.36 -3.07 9.25
N PRO A 18 -1.37 -1.78 8.85
CA PRO A 18 -1.80 -0.69 9.71
C PRO A 18 -3.34 -0.64 9.76
N SER A 19 -3.97 -1.66 10.37
CA SER A 19 -5.42 -1.91 10.29
C SER A 19 -6.28 -0.69 10.62
N ALA A 20 -5.90 0.10 11.63
CA ALA A 20 -6.63 1.30 11.99
C ALA A 20 -6.67 2.35 10.85
N LEU A 21 -5.58 2.52 10.11
CA LEU A 21 -5.53 3.44 8.97
C LEU A 21 -6.25 2.86 7.74
N VAL A 22 -6.10 1.56 7.51
CA VAL A 22 -6.80 0.83 6.43
C VAL A 22 -8.31 0.94 6.60
N ASP A 23 -8.81 0.73 7.81
CA ASP A 23 -10.21 0.85 8.16
C ASP A 23 -10.69 2.30 8.08
N GLN A 24 -9.95 3.24 8.69
CA GLN A 24 -10.30 4.66 8.66
C GLN A 24 -10.43 5.21 7.23
N GLN A 25 -9.51 4.83 6.34
CA GLN A 25 -9.50 5.26 4.94
C GLN A 25 -10.35 4.37 4.03
N HIS A 26 -11.09 3.41 4.58
CA HIS A 26 -11.97 2.48 3.88
C HIS A 26 -11.30 1.79 2.68
N CYS A 27 -10.01 1.44 2.78
CA CYS A 27 -9.26 0.90 1.65
C CYS A 27 -9.88 -0.41 1.13
N MET A 28 -10.41 -1.24 2.03
CA MET A 28 -10.98 -2.54 1.74
C MET A 28 -12.36 -2.48 1.06
N PHE A 29 -12.95 -1.29 0.88
CA PHE A 29 -14.21 -1.16 0.15
C PHE A 29 -14.04 -1.39 -1.34
N CYS A 30 -12.85 -1.07 -1.88
CA CYS A 30 -12.54 -1.19 -3.31
C CYS A 30 -11.38 -2.14 -3.61
N HIS A 31 -10.42 -2.23 -2.69
CA HIS A 31 -9.24 -3.09 -2.82
C HIS A 31 -9.41 -4.37 -2.01
N THR A 32 -8.77 -5.43 -2.48
CA THR A 32 -8.55 -6.63 -1.69
C THR A 32 -7.05 -6.93 -1.61
N ARG A 33 -6.67 -7.93 -0.82
CA ARG A 33 -5.26 -8.29 -0.65
C ARG A 33 -4.65 -8.93 -1.91
N ASP A 34 -5.33 -9.92 -2.48
CA ASP A 34 -4.76 -10.84 -3.46
C ASP A 34 -5.48 -10.82 -4.82
N ALA A 35 -6.79 -10.59 -4.86
CA ALA A 35 -7.58 -10.61 -6.11
C ALA A 35 -8.20 -9.24 -6.47
N PRO A 36 -8.26 -8.87 -7.76
CA PRO A 36 -8.97 -7.65 -8.17
C PRO A 36 -10.46 -7.75 -7.83
N PHE A 37 -11.07 -6.62 -7.44
CA PHE A 37 -12.51 -6.52 -7.20
C PHE A 37 -13.09 -5.30 -7.93
N LEU A 38 -13.18 -4.14 -7.25
CA LEU A 38 -13.50 -2.86 -7.89
C LEU A 38 -12.24 -2.14 -8.37
N ALA A 39 -11.13 -2.39 -7.68
CA ALA A 39 -9.81 -1.89 -8.01
C ALA A 39 -8.79 -3.06 -7.98
N PRO A 40 -7.54 -2.85 -8.42
CA PRO A 40 -6.50 -3.87 -8.33
C PRO A 40 -6.27 -4.31 -6.88
N SER A 41 -5.87 -5.56 -6.68
CA SER A 41 -5.44 -6.01 -5.35
C SER A 41 -4.14 -5.31 -4.92
N PHE A 42 -3.88 -5.26 -3.61
CA PHE A 42 -2.62 -4.71 -3.11
C PHE A 42 -1.41 -5.46 -3.68
N GLN A 43 -1.49 -6.78 -3.83
CA GLN A 43 -0.46 -7.56 -4.52
C GLN A 43 -0.24 -7.14 -5.98
N GLN A 44 -1.31 -6.84 -6.73
CA GLN A 44 -1.18 -6.34 -8.10
C GLN A 44 -0.54 -4.95 -8.15
N ILE A 45 -0.82 -4.09 -7.15
CA ILE A 45 -0.17 -2.78 -7.03
C ILE A 45 1.31 -2.96 -6.72
N ALA A 46 1.66 -3.78 -5.73
CA ALA A 46 3.03 -4.09 -5.35
C ALA A 46 3.83 -4.64 -6.54
N GLU A 47 3.27 -5.63 -7.25
CA GLU A 47 3.92 -6.25 -8.40
C GLU A 47 4.17 -5.26 -9.54
N ARG A 48 3.18 -4.40 -9.86
CA ARG A 48 3.33 -3.37 -10.90
C ARG A 48 4.48 -2.41 -10.61
N TYR A 49 4.72 -2.09 -9.34
CA TYR A 49 5.67 -1.07 -8.93
C TYR A 49 6.98 -1.61 -8.33
N ARG A 50 7.15 -2.93 -8.25
CA ARG A 50 8.30 -3.60 -7.61
C ARG A 50 9.67 -3.05 -8.02
N ASN A 51 9.82 -2.65 -9.27
CA ASN A 51 11.08 -2.13 -9.84
C ASN A 51 11.03 -0.63 -10.20
N SER A 52 10.07 0.10 -9.63
CA SER A 52 9.85 1.53 -9.90
C SER A 52 10.39 2.37 -8.74
N PRO A 53 11.58 3.01 -8.87
CA PRO A 53 12.22 3.70 -7.75
C PRO A 53 11.39 4.88 -7.20
N ASP A 54 10.57 5.51 -8.04
CA ASP A 54 9.74 6.66 -7.65
C ASP A 54 8.29 6.29 -7.28
N ALA A 55 7.96 4.99 -7.27
CA ALA A 55 6.57 4.56 -7.10
C ALA A 55 5.99 4.97 -5.75
N GLN A 56 6.77 4.84 -4.68
CA GLN A 56 6.29 5.14 -3.33
C GLN A 56 5.85 6.60 -3.22
N ALA A 57 6.74 7.55 -3.53
CA ALA A 57 6.42 8.98 -3.47
C ALA A 57 5.25 9.37 -4.41
N MET A 58 5.18 8.76 -5.60
CA MET A 58 4.09 8.97 -6.55
C MET A 58 2.75 8.47 -5.99
N LEU A 59 2.72 7.27 -5.39
CA LEU A 59 1.52 6.69 -4.79
C LEU A 59 1.07 7.44 -3.55
N GLU A 60 2.00 7.88 -2.69
CA GLU A 60 1.71 8.72 -1.52
C GLU A 60 1.02 10.03 -1.94
N HIS A 61 1.57 10.69 -2.96
CA HIS A 61 0.99 11.90 -3.53
C HIS A 61 -0.43 11.64 -4.06
N LYS A 62 -0.62 10.57 -4.82
CA LYS A 62 -1.94 10.18 -5.34
C LYS A 62 -2.94 9.83 -4.26
N LEU A 63 -2.53 9.10 -3.23
CA LEU A 63 -3.43 8.66 -2.17
C LEU A 63 -4.01 9.85 -1.39
N ARG A 64 -3.22 10.92 -1.27
CA ARG A 64 -3.61 12.16 -0.58
C ARG A 64 -4.38 13.13 -1.48
N LEU A 65 -3.85 13.42 -2.67
CA LEU A 65 -4.35 14.51 -3.52
C LEU A 65 -5.27 14.04 -4.65
N GLY A 66 -5.38 12.73 -4.86
CA GLY A 66 -6.05 12.16 -6.00
C GLY A 66 -5.27 12.36 -7.29
N GLY A 67 -5.95 12.18 -8.42
CA GLY A 67 -5.36 12.33 -9.75
C GLY A 67 -6.15 11.57 -10.79
N LYS A 68 -5.63 11.55 -12.03
CA LYS A 68 -6.22 10.74 -13.09
C LYS A 68 -6.19 9.26 -12.73
N ALA A 69 -7.25 8.54 -13.11
CA ALA A 69 -7.32 7.10 -12.97
C ALA A 69 -6.04 6.44 -13.53
N HIS A 70 -5.46 5.54 -12.74
CA HIS A 70 -4.29 4.75 -13.12
C HIS A 70 -4.70 3.37 -13.62
N TRP A 71 -5.91 2.94 -13.27
CA TRP A 71 -6.50 1.66 -13.62
C TRP A 71 -7.93 1.91 -14.07
N GLY A 72 -8.23 1.52 -15.31
CA GLY A 72 -9.53 1.78 -15.93
C GLY A 72 -9.90 3.26 -15.93
N ASP A 73 -11.21 3.52 -15.86
CA ASP A 73 -11.77 4.87 -15.97
C ASP A 73 -12.24 5.44 -14.63
N THR A 74 -12.23 4.64 -13.56
CA THR A 74 -12.71 5.06 -12.23
C THR A 74 -11.55 5.58 -11.38
N PRO A 75 -11.53 6.88 -11.02
CA PRO A 75 -10.53 7.39 -10.10
C PRO A 75 -10.80 6.90 -8.68
N MET A 76 -9.74 6.71 -7.90
CA MET A 76 -9.86 6.52 -6.45
C MET A 76 -10.46 7.80 -5.83
N PRO A 77 -11.50 7.71 -4.98
CA PRO A 77 -12.10 8.89 -4.34
C PRO A 77 -11.05 9.68 -3.55
N PRO A 78 -11.15 11.02 -3.44
CA PRO A 78 -10.26 11.82 -2.59
C PRO A 78 -10.26 11.35 -1.13
N ALA A 79 -9.17 11.58 -0.40
CA ALA A 79 -9.07 11.18 1.01
C ALA A 79 -10.22 11.70 1.88
N ALA A 80 -10.63 12.96 1.64
CA ALA A 80 -11.77 13.58 2.33
C ALA A 80 -13.12 12.86 2.14
N GLU A 81 -13.29 12.14 1.03
CA GLU A 81 -14.52 11.37 0.73
C GLU A 81 -14.43 9.92 1.21
N ARG A 82 -13.22 9.41 1.46
CA ARG A 82 -13.03 8.08 2.03
C ARG A 82 -13.15 8.13 3.55
N GLY A 83 -12.18 8.74 4.22
CA GLY A 83 -12.01 8.67 5.67
C GLY A 83 -11.69 10.00 6.36
N GLY A 84 -11.57 11.08 5.58
CA GLY A 84 -11.10 12.38 6.04
C GLY A 84 -9.70 12.72 5.53
N PRO A 85 -9.20 13.94 5.84
CA PRO A 85 -7.87 14.38 5.41
C PRO A 85 -6.78 13.37 5.78
N LEU A 86 -5.96 13.00 4.80
CA LEU A 86 -4.86 12.05 5.00
C LEU A 86 -3.52 12.80 5.11
N SER A 87 -2.82 12.58 6.22
CA SER A 87 -1.51 13.18 6.48
C SER A 87 -0.43 12.59 5.57
N ALA A 88 0.74 13.23 5.52
CA ALA A 88 1.88 12.70 4.78
C ALA A 88 2.38 11.37 5.36
N GLU A 89 2.41 11.29 6.69
CA GLU A 89 2.92 10.15 7.46
C GLU A 89 1.99 8.94 7.34
N ASP A 90 0.67 9.15 7.44
CA ASP A 90 -0.29 8.06 7.28
C ASP A 90 -0.31 7.53 5.84
N ALA A 91 -0.17 8.42 4.85
CA ALA A 91 -0.06 8.01 3.45
C ALA A 91 1.22 7.20 3.21
N HIS A 92 2.34 7.62 3.79
CA HIS A 92 3.59 6.88 3.74
C HIS A 92 3.42 5.48 4.31
N THR A 93 2.83 5.37 5.50
CA THR A 93 2.56 4.10 6.19
C THR A 93 1.70 3.17 5.33
N LEU A 94 0.59 3.67 4.78
CA LEU A 94 -0.29 2.89 3.92
C LEU A 94 0.39 2.43 2.63
N VAL A 95 1.13 3.32 1.95
CA VAL A 95 1.77 3.00 0.67
C VAL A 95 2.94 2.03 0.86
N LEU A 96 3.73 2.20 1.91
CA LEU A 96 4.82 1.28 2.26
C LEU A 96 4.27 -0.13 2.51
N TRP A 97 3.18 -0.23 3.27
CA TRP A 97 2.49 -1.49 3.49
C TRP A 97 1.97 -2.10 2.18
N VAL A 98 1.27 -1.33 1.34
CA VAL A 98 0.75 -1.80 0.04
C VAL A 98 1.86 -2.31 -0.87
N LEU A 99 2.99 -1.60 -0.95
CA LEU A 99 4.12 -2.01 -1.80
C LEU A 99 4.87 -3.23 -1.26
N SER A 100 4.66 -3.61 0.00
CA SER A 100 5.23 -4.81 0.61
C SER A 100 4.39 -6.08 0.42
N GLN A 101 3.19 -5.97 -0.17
CA GLN A 101 2.28 -7.11 -0.37
C GLN A 101 2.75 -8.11 -1.44
#